data_AF-A0A655DI95-F1
#
_entry.id   AF-A0A655DI95-F1
#
_cell.length_a   1.000
_cell.length_b   1.000
_cell.length_c   1.000
_cell.angle_alpha   90.00
_cell.angle_beta   90.00
_cell.angle_gamma   90.00
#
_symmetry.space_group_name_H-M   'P 1'
#
loop_
_entity.id
_entity.type
_entity.pdbx_description
1 polymer ?
#
loop_
_entity_poly.entity_id
_entity_poly.type
_entity_poly.pdbx_seq_one_letter_code
_entity_poly.pdbx_strand_id
1 'polypeptide(L)' 'MRVGHHCALPLHRRFGLAATARASFAVYNTADEVDRLVAGVRRSRHFFGRA' A
#
# COMPACT_ATOMS: atom_id res chain seq x y z
N MET A 1 -0.72 2.59 6.66
CA MET A 1 -0.24 2.76 5.27
C MET A 1 0.89 3.79 5.25
N ARG A 2 1.98 3.55 4.51
CA ARG A 2 3.01 4.56 4.19
C ARG A 2 3.21 4.64 2.68
N VAL A 3 3.58 5.79 2.15
CA VAL A 3 3.84 6.00 0.72
C VAL A 3 5.23 6.60 0.53
N GLY A 4 5.93 6.17 -0.51
CA GLY A 4 7.25 6.69 -0.88
C GLY A 4 8.22 5.57 -1.23
N HIS A 5 9.51 5.83 -1.03
CA HIS A 5 10.58 4.87 -1.29
C HIS A 5 10.88 3.94 -0.11
N HIS A 6 10.30 4.20 1.07
CA HIS A 6 10.54 3.44 2.31
C HIS A 6 12.02 3.28 2.69
N CYS A 7 12.82 4.32 2.44
CA CYS A 7 14.30 4.30 2.57
C CYS A 7 14.99 3.24 1.69
N ALA A 8 14.32 2.74 0.65
CA ALA A 8 14.79 1.71 -0.28
C ALA A 8 14.88 2.24 -1.72
N LEU A 9 15.36 3.48 -1.91
CA LEU A 9 15.47 4.12 -3.23
C LEU A 9 16.21 3.26 -4.28
N PRO A 10 17.31 2.54 -3.97
CA PRO A 10 17.96 1.67 -4.96
C PRO A 10 17.04 0.56 -5.50
N LEU A 11 16.19 -0.02 -4.64
CA LEU A 11 15.23 -1.05 -5.03
C LEU A 11 14.14 -0.48 -5.94
N HIS A 12 13.63 0.70 -5.60
CA HIS A 12 12.67 1.44 -6.41
C HIS A 12 13.23 1.75 -7.81
N ARG A 13 14.50 2.16 -7.90
CA ARG A 13 15.20 2.37 -9.18
C ARG A 13 15.32 1.10 -10.00
N ARG A 14 15.65 -0.04 -9.37
CA ARG A 14 15.72 -1.36 -10.05
C ARG A 14 14.38 -1.75 -10.69
N PHE A 15 13.25 -1.43 -10.06
CA PHE A 15 11.91 -1.72 -10.58
C PHE A 15 11.32 -0.60 -11.45
N GLY A 16 12.02 0.53 -11.63
CA GLY A 16 11.50 1.67 -12.39
C GLY A 16 10.27 2.33 -11.76
N LEU A 17 10.07 2.19 -10.44
CA LEU A 17 8.92 2.74 -9.72
C LEU A 17 9.33 3.96 -8.90
N ALA A 18 8.60 5.07 -9.04
CA ALA A 18 8.85 6.27 -8.25
C ALA A 18 8.48 6.08 -6.77
N ALA A 19 7.39 5.40 -6.46
CA ALA A 19 6.95 5.16 -5.08
C ALA A 19 6.03 3.94 -5.02
N THR A 20 5.86 3.40 -3.82
CA THR A 20 4.91 2.33 -3.54
C THR A 20 4.11 2.67 -2.29
N ALA A 21 2.86 2.21 -2.25
CA ALA A 21 2.11 2.13 -1.00
C ALA A 21 2.48 0.84 -0.27
N ARG A 22 2.74 0.92 1.03
CA ARG A 22 3.07 -0.24 1.87
C ARG A 22 2.14 -0.29 3.08
N ALA A 23 1.43 -1.41 3.20
CA ALA A 23 0.82 -1.86 4.45
C ALA A 23 1.81 -2.80 5.15
N SER A 24 2.00 -2.62 6.44
CA SER A 24 2.88 -3.46 7.26
C SER A 24 2.08 -3.92 8.46
N PHE A 25 2.14 -5.22 8.74
CA PHE A 25 1.42 -5.85 9.84
C PHE A 25 2.41 -6.35 10.90
N ALA A 26 1.91 -6.54 12.12
CA ALA A 26 2.62 -7.02 13.29
C ALA A 26 1.72 -8.02 14.04
N VAL A 27 2.23 -8.57 15.15
CA VAL A 27 1.59 -9.64 15.93
C VAL A 27 0.22 -9.29 16.50
N TYR A 28 -0.09 -8.00 16.64
CA TYR A 28 -1.36 -7.51 17.17
C TYR A 28 -2.41 -7.22 16.08
N ASN A 29 -2.05 -7.40 14.81
CA ASN A 29 -3.01 -7.17 13.73
C ASN A 29 -3.98 -8.34 13.56
N THR A 30 -5.17 -8.03 13.06
CA THR A 30 -6.25 -9.01 12.86
C THR A 30 -6.66 -9.12 11.40
N ALA A 31 -7.30 -10.23 11.02
CA ALA A 31 -7.82 -10.42 9.67
C ALA A 31 -8.87 -9.34 9.29
N ASP A 32 -9.69 -8.93 10.25
CA ASP A 32 -10.69 -7.88 10.09
C ASP A 32 -10.07 -6.50 9.75
N GLU A 33 -8.86 -6.21 10.24
CA GLU A 33 -8.11 -5.03 9.80
C GLU A 33 -7.62 -5.15 8.34
N VAL A 34 -7.24 -6.35 7.90
CA VAL A 34 -6.89 -6.63 6.50
C VAL A 34 -8.11 -6.43 5.60
N ASP A 35 -9.28 -6.90 6.02
CA ASP A 35 -10.53 -6.75 5.27
C ASP A 35 -10.89 -5.26 5.11
N ARG A 36 -10.80 -4.48 6.20
CA ARG A 36 -10.97 -3.02 6.14
C ARG A 36 -9.96 -2.35 5.21
N LEU A 37 -8.71 -2.81 5.22
CA LEU A 37 -7.66 -2.30 4.33
C LEU A 37 -8.03 -2.51 2.86
N VAL A 38 -8.44 -3.73 2.51
CA VAL A 38 -8.81 -4.10 1.13
C VAL A 38 -10.04 -3.32 0.68
N ALA A 39 -11.06 -3.20 1.53
CA ALA A 39 -12.24 -2.40 1.25
C ALA A 39 -11.88 -0.92 1.02
N GLY A 40 -11.00 -0.36 1.84
CA GLY A 40 -10.50 1.01 1.69
C GLY A 40 -9.77 1.22 0.36
N VAL A 41 -8.86 0.31 -0.02
CA VAL A 41 -8.13 0.39 -1.30
C VAL A 41 -9.09 0.31 -2.49
N ARG A 42 -10.08 -0.60 -2.46
CA ARG A 42 -11.11 -0.71 -3.51
C ARG A 42 -11.90 0.60 -3.65
N ARG A 43 -12.30 1.20 -2.53
CA ARG A 43 -12.98 2.51 -2.53
C ARG A 43 -12.11 3.61 -3.11
N SER A 44 -10.82 3.67 -2.76
CA SER A 44 -9.88 4.64 -3.34
C SER A 44 -9.71 4.47 -4.84
N ARG A 45 -9.62 3.23 -5.34
CA ARG A 45 -9.56 2.93 -6.77
C ARG A 45 -10.78 3.48 -7.52
N HIS A 46 -11.98 3.28 -6.96
CA HIS A 46 -13.22 3.82 -7.53
C HIS A 46 -13.23 5.36 -7.51
N PHE A 47 -12.83 5.97 -6.39
CA PHE A 47 -12.79 7.43 -6.23
C PHE A 47 -11.87 8.11 -7.28
N PHE A 48 -10.71 7.52 -7.59
CA PHE A 48 -9.78 8.05 -8.58
C PHE A 48 -10.04 7.55 -10.02
N GLY A 49 -11.13 6.82 -10.27
CA GLY A 49 -11.50 6.36 -11.61
C GLY A 49 -10.56 5.30 -12.20
N ARG A 50 -9.86 4.52 -11.37
CA ARG A 50 -8.96 3.44 -11.81
C ARG A 50 -9.56 2.08 -11.46
N ALA A 51 -10.46 1.60 -12.32
CA ALA A 51 -11.09 0.28 -12.22
C ALA A 51 -10.21 -0.83 -12.80
#